data_AF-A0A1G9M8U4-F1
#
_entry.id   AF-A0A1G9M8U4-F1
#
_cell.length_a   1.000
_cell.length_b   1.000
_cell.length_c   1.000
_cell.angle_alpha   90.00
_cell.angle_beta   90.00
_cell.angle_gamma   90.00
#
_symmetry.space_group_name_H-M   'P 1'
#
loop_
_entity.id
_entity.type
_entity.pdbx_description
1 polymer ?
#
loop_
_entity_poly.entity_id
_entity_poly.type
_entity_poly.pdbx_seq_one_letter_code
_entity_poly.pdbx_strand_id
1 'polypeptide(L)'
;MKRFAFTLTAVLAATAAFAQTDSLNTPRPQNDWMRMHKSDFEVSIGLNTFADRNTSGITGYELRPIGSRFISLGSTHRFKLVSGRNAALALKTGVEVSWNNFMLEGNRQITADGPTVLFPETATPLSKSKLTAAYLNIPVMPTVVFRKGAFTHISLGGYAGMRLDSYTKVKEEDGTKDRTHGRYYLSNFRYGIGLDLGIRGVATLFAQYDLNTVFDRSRGPQLNTINFGIRL
;
A
#
# COMPACT_ATOMS: atom_id res chain seq x y z
N MET A 1 -3.97 33.96 71.24
CA MET A 1 -3.18 33.01 72.06
C MET A 1 -2.28 32.19 71.13
N LYS A 2 -0.93 32.31 71.32
CA LYS A 2 0.21 31.40 71.00
C LYS A 2 0.20 30.75 69.59
N ARG A 3 1.02 31.06 68.57
CA ARG A 3 2.49 31.28 68.40
C ARG A 3 3.41 30.19 68.98
N PHE A 4 3.96 29.36 68.07
CA PHE A 4 5.24 28.62 68.10
C PHE A 4 5.71 28.63 66.62
N ALA A 5 6.81 29.21 66.14
CA ALA A 5 8.19 29.38 66.60
C ALA A 5 8.94 28.05 66.80
N PHE A 6 9.64 27.61 65.75
CA PHE A 6 10.95 26.98 65.87
C PHE A 6 11.86 27.48 64.74
N THR A 7 13.09 27.77 65.14
CA THR A 7 14.05 28.65 64.48
C THR A 7 15.29 27.81 64.15
N LEU A 8 15.76 27.94 62.89
CA LEU A 8 17.17 28.04 62.45
C LEU A 8 18.17 26.91 62.79
N THR A 9 18.96 26.47 61.79
CA THR A 9 20.41 26.76 61.70
C THR A 9 20.93 26.37 60.31
N ALA A 10 21.66 27.29 59.69
CA ALA A 10 22.28 27.18 58.37
C ALA A 10 23.65 26.49 58.44
N VAL A 11 24.08 25.87 57.35
CA VAL A 11 25.51 25.80 56.99
C VAL A 11 25.66 26.09 55.50
N LEU A 12 26.28 27.24 55.22
CA LEU A 12 26.84 27.62 53.93
C LEU A 12 28.33 27.27 54.00
N ALA A 13 28.84 26.37 53.16
CA ALA A 13 30.28 26.27 52.88
C ALA A 13 30.53 25.50 51.57
N ALA A 14 30.85 26.30 50.55
CA ALA A 14 31.74 26.06 49.43
C ALA A 14 32.41 24.67 49.27
N THR A 15 32.25 24.08 48.09
CA THR A 15 33.38 23.59 47.29
C THR A 15 33.05 23.74 45.80
N ALA A 16 33.64 24.77 45.19
CA ALA A 16 33.92 24.79 43.77
C ALA A 16 35.08 23.82 43.50
N ALA A 17 34.76 22.64 42.94
CA ALA A 17 35.66 21.68 42.31
C ALA A 17 34.76 20.51 41.90
N PHE A 18 34.54 20.11 40.66
CA PHE A 18 35.43 20.04 39.51
C PHE A 18 34.63 20.37 38.24
N ALA A 19 34.98 21.48 37.58
CA ALA A 19 34.80 21.58 36.15
C ALA A 19 35.87 20.70 35.50
N GLN A 20 35.61 19.40 35.39
CA GLN A 20 36.35 18.53 34.50
C GLN A 20 35.53 18.46 33.21
N THR A 21 35.84 19.39 32.30
CA THR A 21 35.54 19.23 30.89
C THR A 21 36.29 18.01 30.39
N ASP A 22 35.73 16.84 30.62
CA ASP A 22 35.99 15.72 29.72
C ASP A 22 35.44 16.18 28.37
N SER A 23 36.37 16.54 27.50
CA SER A 23 36.13 16.60 26.06
C SER A 23 35.75 15.19 25.63
N LEU A 24 34.49 14.81 25.87
CA LEU A 24 33.84 13.75 25.14
C LEU A 24 34.10 14.10 23.69
N ASN A 25 34.86 13.24 23.02
CA ASN A 25 35.05 13.25 21.59
C ASN A 25 33.66 13.05 20.98
N THR A 26 32.86 14.11 20.96
CA THR A 26 31.53 14.10 20.34
C THR A 26 31.81 13.72 18.90
N PRO A 27 31.37 12.54 18.44
CA PRO A 27 31.51 12.18 17.05
C PRO A 27 30.93 13.36 16.26
N ARG A 28 31.74 13.95 15.36
CA ARG A 28 31.27 15.04 14.49
C ARG A 28 29.87 14.64 14.02
N PRO A 29 28.84 15.49 14.15
CA PRO A 29 27.49 15.12 13.75
C PRO A 29 27.59 14.58 12.32
N GLN A 30 27.39 13.27 12.19
CA GLN A 30 27.50 12.60 10.91
C GLN A 30 26.47 13.30 10.04
N ASN A 31 26.94 14.08 9.07
CA ASN A 31 26.14 15.07 8.36
C ASN A 31 24.86 14.41 7.81
N ASP A 32 23.77 14.54 8.57
CA ASP A 32 22.64 13.62 8.50
C ASP A 32 21.71 14.10 7.40
N TRP A 33 22.09 13.70 6.18
CA TRP A 33 21.46 14.17 4.95
C TRP A 33 20.01 13.70 4.81
N MET A 34 19.60 12.66 5.55
CA MET A 34 18.25 12.14 5.53
C MET A 34 17.50 12.55 6.80
N ARG A 35 16.33 13.16 6.64
CA ARG A 35 15.44 13.50 7.77
C ARG A 35 14.97 12.24 8.50
N MET A 36 14.76 12.34 9.82
CA MET A 36 14.27 11.22 10.64
C MET A 36 12.89 10.72 10.17
N HIS A 37 12.01 11.65 9.79
CA HIS A 37 10.68 11.38 9.27
C HIS A 37 10.43 12.20 8.02
N LYS A 38 9.79 11.57 7.02
CA LYS A 38 9.25 12.23 5.83
C LYS A 38 7.85 11.73 5.58
N SER A 39 6.92 12.64 5.28
CA SER A 39 5.58 12.31 4.82
C SER A 39 5.44 12.64 3.35
N ASP A 40 4.76 11.78 2.59
CA ASP A 40 4.45 11.98 1.18
C ASP A 40 2.97 11.63 0.92
N PHE A 41 2.32 12.36 0.03
CA PHE A 41 1.06 11.95 -0.57
C PHE A 41 1.38 11.29 -1.91
N GLU A 42 0.99 10.03 -2.07
CA GLU A 42 1.34 9.20 -3.21
C GLU A 42 0.09 8.95 -4.07
N VAL A 43 0.22 9.18 -5.38
CA VAL A 43 -0.81 8.81 -6.38
C VAL A 43 -0.22 7.73 -7.28
N SER A 44 -0.86 6.57 -7.31
CA SER A 44 -0.40 5.45 -8.15
C SER A 44 -1.39 5.18 -9.27
N ILE A 45 -0.87 4.95 -10.48
CA ILE A 45 -1.65 4.56 -11.65
C ILE A 45 -0.93 3.40 -12.32
N GLY A 46 -1.68 2.35 -12.64
CA GLY A 46 -1.10 1.14 -13.21
C GLY A 46 -2.13 0.24 -13.86
N LEU A 47 -1.68 -0.97 -14.15
CA LEU A 47 -2.49 -2.07 -14.64
C LEU A 47 -2.60 -3.13 -13.56
N ASN A 48 -3.64 -3.96 -13.69
CA ASN A 48 -3.80 -5.13 -12.87
C ASN A 48 -4.19 -6.35 -13.70
N THR A 49 -3.74 -7.52 -13.25
CA THR A 49 -4.03 -8.81 -13.89
C THR A 49 -4.10 -9.91 -12.83
N PHE A 50 -4.52 -11.10 -13.24
CA PHE A 50 -4.49 -12.29 -12.40
C PHE A 50 -3.22 -13.10 -12.65
N ALA A 51 -2.62 -13.61 -11.57
CA ALA A 51 -1.58 -14.62 -11.64
C ALA A 51 -2.24 -16.00 -11.68
N ASP A 52 -1.99 -16.75 -12.74
CA ASP A 52 -2.66 -18.01 -12.99
C ASP A 52 -2.30 -19.11 -11.98
N ARG A 53 -3.33 -19.63 -11.32
CA ARG A 53 -3.34 -20.94 -10.65
C ARG A 53 -4.71 -21.59 -10.87
N ASN A 54 -4.99 -21.94 -12.13
CA ASN A 54 -6.29 -22.50 -12.49
C ASN A 54 -6.43 -23.93 -11.94
N THR A 55 -7.13 -24.07 -10.81
CA THR A 55 -7.39 -25.35 -10.14
C THR A 55 -8.89 -25.61 -9.93
N SER A 56 -9.77 -24.69 -10.35
CA SER A 56 -11.18 -24.67 -9.93
C SER A 56 -12.19 -25.00 -11.04
N GLY A 57 -11.76 -25.24 -12.28
CA GLY A 57 -12.64 -25.61 -13.41
C GLY A 57 -13.57 -24.50 -13.92
N ILE A 58 -13.62 -23.35 -13.25
CA ILE A 58 -14.36 -22.14 -13.66
C ILE A 58 -13.56 -21.43 -14.77
N THR A 59 -14.21 -21.09 -15.87
CA THR A 59 -13.61 -20.38 -17.03
C THR A 59 -14.31 -19.03 -17.24
N GLY A 60 -13.78 -18.17 -18.12
CA GLY A 60 -14.42 -16.89 -18.44
C GLY A 60 -13.98 -15.71 -17.59
N TYR A 61 -12.96 -15.89 -16.76
CA TYR A 61 -12.41 -14.86 -15.87
C TYR A 61 -11.30 -14.05 -16.54
N GLU A 62 -11.02 -14.30 -17.83
CA GLU A 62 -9.98 -13.65 -18.60
C GLU A 62 -10.19 -12.14 -18.60
N LEU A 63 -9.08 -11.40 -18.44
CA LEU A 63 -9.09 -9.96 -18.32
C LEU A 63 -8.50 -9.33 -19.57
N ARG A 64 -9.10 -8.21 -20.00
CA ARG A 64 -8.51 -7.33 -21.00
C ARG A 64 -7.26 -6.68 -20.41
N PRO A 65 -6.04 -6.92 -20.95
CA PRO A 65 -4.80 -6.48 -20.31
C PRO A 65 -4.71 -4.96 -20.10
N ILE A 66 -5.06 -4.16 -21.13
CA ILE A 66 -5.02 -2.68 -21.06
C ILE A 66 -6.29 -2.10 -20.43
N GLY A 67 -7.38 -2.88 -20.44
CA GLY A 67 -8.66 -2.48 -19.85
C GLY A 67 -8.64 -2.54 -18.32
N SER A 68 -7.80 -3.40 -17.76
CA SER A 68 -7.72 -3.68 -16.33
C SER A 68 -6.71 -2.75 -15.65
N ARG A 69 -7.22 -1.85 -14.79
CA ARG A 69 -6.49 -0.68 -14.29
C ARG A 69 -6.44 -0.65 -12.78
N PHE A 70 -5.29 -0.26 -12.26
CA PHE A 70 -5.05 0.01 -10.84
C PHE A 70 -4.91 1.51 -10.61
N ILE A 71 -5.59 2.02 -9.59
CA ILE A 71 -5.43 3.39 -9.11
C ILE A 71 -5.32 3.35 -7.59
N SER A 72 -4.38 4.09 -7.00
CA SER A 72 -4.35 4.27 -5.55
C SER A 72 -4.00 5.69 -5.13
N LEU A 73 -4.48 6.07 -3.95
CA LEU A 73 -4.19 7.31 -3.26
C LEU A 73 -3.72 6.95 -1.86
N GLY A 74 -2.56 7.47 -1.44
CA GLY A 74 -2.00 7.12 -0.14
C GLY A 74 -1.33 8.28 0.57
N SER A 75 -1.42 8.28 1.91
CA SER A 75 -0.56 9.07 2.77
C SER A 75 0.50 8.13 3.34
N THR A 76 1.75 8.34 2.97
CA THR A 76 2.86 7.48 3.39
C THR A 76 3.88 8.24 4.21
N HIS A 77 4.51 7.52 5.13
CA HIS A 77 5.53 7.99 6.02
C HIS A 77 6.77 7.11 5.89
N ARG A 78 7.94 7.73 5.77
CA ARG A 78 9.23 7.04 5.85
C ARG A 78 9.93 7.44 7.13
N PHE A 79 10.16 6.47 8.01
CA PHE A 79 10.90 6.63 9.25
C PHE A 79 12.31 6.09 9.05
N LYS A 80 13.31 6.96 9.18
CA LYS A 80 14.70 6.55 9.08
C LYS A 80 15.08 5.68 10.28
N LEU A 81 15.73 4.55 10.02
CA LEU A 81 16.23 3.63 11.04
C LEU A 81 17.72 3.84 11.26
N VAL A 82 18.50 3.91 10.18
CA VAL A 82 19.95 4.18 10.23
C VAL A 82 20.40 4.94 8.99
N SER A 83 21.33 5.87 9.17
CA SER A 83 21.87 6.73 8.11
C SER A 83 23.35 6.45 7.92
N GLY A 84 23.77 6.17 6.68
CA GLY A 84 25.17 6.14 6.28
C GLY A 84 25.53 7.35 5.41
N ARG A 85 26.78 7.39 4.93
CA ARG A 85 27.28 8.51 4.11
C ARG A 85 26.55 8.67 2.77
N ASN A 86 26.19 7.54 2.15
CA ASN A 86 25.66 7.46 0.78
C ASN A 86 24.26 6.83 0.69
N ALA A 87 23.86 6.04 1.68
CA ALA A 87 22.57 5.38 1.74
C ALA A 87 22.06 5.33 3.19
N ALA A 88 20.75 5.22 3.36
CA ALA A 88 20.10 5.11 4.64
C ALA A 88 19.01 4.03 4.56
N LEU A 89 18.82 3.32 5.67
CA LEU A 89 17.72 2.38 5.82
C LEU A 89 16.56 3.10 6.53
N ALA A 90 15.37 2.94 5.98
CA ALA A 90 14.14 3.49 6.52
C ALA A 90 13.03 2.43 6.47
N LEU A 91 11.94 2.71 7.18
CA LEU A 91 10.71 1.96 7.11
C LEU A 91 9.64 2.85 6.47
N LYS A 92 9.11 2.44 5.32
CA LYS A 92 7.94 3.03 4.69
C LYS A 92 6.68 2.36 5.24
N THR A 93 5.75 3.18 5.71
CA THR A 93 4.40 2.76 6.11
C THR A 93 3.37 3.84 5.80
N GLY A 94 2.09 3.63 6.09
CA GLY A 94 1.05 4.62 5.85
C GLY A 94 -0.32 4.00 5.63
N VAL A 95 -1.19 4.76 4.97
CA VAL A 95 -2.54 4.36 4.60
C VAL A 95 -2.74 4.63 3.11
N GLU A 96 -3.25 3.64 2.37
CA GLU A 96 -3.50 3.72 0.93
C GLU A 96 -4.89 3.20 0.60
N VAL A 97 -5.71 4.02 -0.04
CA VAL A 97 -6.95 3.55 -0.68
C VAL A 97 -6.64 3.17 -2.13
N SER A 98 -6.92 1.92 -2.51
CA SER A 98 -6.69 1.41 -3.85
C SER A 98 -7.99 0.93 -4.51
N TRP A 99 -8.04 1.05 -5.83
CA TRP A 99 -9.12 0.55 -6.68
C TRP A 99 -8.54 -0.36 -7.74
N ASN A 100 -8.90 -1.63 -7.64
CA ASN A 100 -8.63 -2.63 -8.67
C ASN A 100 -9.81 -2.68 -9.64
N ASN A 101 -9.58 -2.34 -10.91
CA ASN A 101 -10.60 -2.45 -11.96
C ASN A 101 -10.26 -3.62 -12.86
N PHE A 102 -10.91 -4.76 -12.65
CA PHE A 102 -10.77 -5.94 -13.49
C PHE A 102 -11.76 -5.85 -14.65
N MET A 103 -11.28 -5.63 -15.87
CA MET A 103 -12.13 -5.57 -17.06
C MET A 103 -12.16 -6.94 -17.72
N LEU A 104 -13.33 -7.58 -17.73
CA LEU A 104 -13.51 -8.90 -18.33
C LEU A 104 -13.33 -8.83 -19.85
N GLU A 105 -12.80 -9.90 -20.41
CA GLU A 105 -12.70 -10.11 -21.85
C GLU A 105 -14.01 -10.68 -22.42
N GLY A 106 -14.30 -10.29 -23.68
CA GLY A 106 -15.48 -10.73 -24.40
C GLY A 106 -16.80 -10.23 -23.80
N ASN A 107 -17.86 -10.95 -24.11
CA ASN A 107 -19.23 -10.59 -23.77
C ASN A 107 -19.71 -11.22 -22.46
N ARG A 108 -18.89 -11.11 -21.41
CA ARG A 108 -19.11 -11.81 -20.14
C ARG A 108 -19.41 -10.84 -19.02
N GLN A 109 -20.24 -11.27 -18.08
CA GLN A 109 -20.50 -10.54 -16.85
C GLN A 109 -20.24 -11.44 -15.65
N ILE A 110 -19.91 -10.82 -14.52
CA ILE A 110 -19.76 -11.54 -13.26
C ILE A 110 -21.11 -11.57 -12.55
N THR A 111 -21.54 -12.78 -12.18
CA THR A 111 -22.79 -13.00 -11.45
C THR A 111 -22.52 -13.91 -10.27
N ALA A 112 -23.15 -13.60 -9.14
CA ALA A 112 -23.21 -14.52 -8.01
C ALA A 112 -24.40 -15.46 -8.22
N ASP A 113 -24.13 -16.73 -8.50
CA ASP A 113 -25.14 -17.78 -8.65
C ASP A 113 -25.09 -18.71 -7.44
N GLY A 114 -26.10 -18.61 -6.58
CA GLY A 114 -26.16 -19.33 -5.31
C GLY A 114 -24.85 -19.17 -4.53
N PRO A 115 -24.10 -20.26 -4.26
CA PRO A 115 -22.88 -20.21 -3.47
C PRO A 115 -21.61 -19.83 -4.27
N THR A 116 -21.66 -19.58 -5.57
CA THR A 116 -20.45 -19.46 -6.42
C THR A 116 -20.51 -18.24 -7.33
N VAL A 117 -19.34 -17.72 -7.70
CA VAL A 117 -19.18 -16.70 -8.74
C VAL A 117 -19.00 -17.38 -10.09
N LEU A 118 -19.81 -16.97 -11.06
CA LEU A 118 -19.71 -17.42 -12.44
C LEU A 118 -19.48 -16.22 -13.37
N PHE A 119 -18.97 -16.53 -14.56
CA PHE A 119 -18.70 -15.57 -15.63
C PHE A 119 -19.48 -15.95 -16.90
N PRO A 120 -20.83 -15.96 -16.85
CA PRO A 120 -21.66 -16.31 -18.00
C PRO A 120 -21.46 -15.34 -19.16
N GLU A 121 -21.59 -15.86 -20.38
CA GLU A 121 -21.77 -15.04 -21.56
C GLU A 121 -23.19 -14.45 -21.59
N THR A 122 -23.27 -13.19 -21.96
CA THR A 122 -24.54 -12.48 -22.11
C THR A 122 -25.00 -12.60 -23.57
N ALA A 123 -26.31 -12.75 -23.80
CA ALA A 123 -26.86 -12.75 -25.16
C ALA A 123 -26.80 -11.36 -25.82
N THR A 124 -26.96 -10.30 -25.03
CA THR A 124 -26.82 -8.92 -25.46
C THR A 124 -25.34 -8.53 -25.56
N PRO A 125 -24.90 -7.91 -26.67
CA PRO A 125 -23.54 -7.38 -26.80
C PRO A 125 -23.21 -6.31 -25.75
N LEU A 126 -22.10 -6.50 -25.04
CA LEU A 126 -21.58 -5.61 -24.02
C LEU A 126 -20.38 -4.83 -24.56
N SER A 127 -20.47 -3.50 -24.52
CA SER A 127 -19.33 -2.61 -24.80
C SER A 127 -18.33 -2.58 -23.65
N LYS A 128 -18.78 -2.84 -22.41
CA LYS A 128 -17.92 -2.86 -21.22
C LYS A 128 -18.48 -3.77 -20.14
N SER A 129 -17.64 -4.62 -19.59
CA SER A 129 -17.94 -5.38 -18.38
C SER A 129 -16.74 -5.30 -17.44
N LYS A 130 -16.94 -4.81 -16.23
CA LYS A 130 -15.87 -4.70 -15.24
C LYS A 130 -16.34 -5.02 -13.82
N LEU A 131 -15.44 -5.60 -13.05
CA LEU A 131 -15.52 -5.73 -11.60
C LEU A 131 -14.54 -4.75 -10.97
N THR A 132 -15.02 -3.91 -10.07
CA THR A 132 -14.16 -3.01 -9.29
C THR A 132 -14.18 -3.41 -7.82
N ALA A 133 -13.01 -3.47 -7.20
CA ALA A 133 -12.84 -3.69 -5.78
C ALA A 133 -11.97 -2.58 -5.17
N ALA A 134 -12.51 -1.90 -4.16
CA ALA A 134 -11.83 -0.82 -3.44
C ALA A 134 -11.32 -1.33 -2.08
N TYR A 135 -10.08 -1.01 -1.72
CA TYR A 135 -9.43 -1.47 -0.49
C TYR A 135 -8.76 -0.32 0.26
N LEU A 136 -8.79 -0.38 1.59
CA LEU A 136 -7.90 0.36 2.48
C LEU A 136 -6.69 -0.53 2.79
N ASN A 137 -5.49 -0.08 2.49
CA ASN A 137 -4.25 -0.84 2.66
C ASN A 137 -3.29 -0.12 3.61
N ILE A 138 -2.49 -0.91 4.32
CA ILE A 138 -1.39 -0.45 5.16
C ILE A 138 -0.12 -1.18 4.69
N PRO A 139 0.81 -0.48 4.03
CA PRO A 139 2.11 -1.05 3.68
C PRO A 139 3.08 -1.01 4.87
N VAL A 140 3.97 -1.99 4.93
CA VAL A 140 5.13 -2.03 5.84
C VAL A 140 6.31 -2.52 5.03
N MET A 141 7.15 -1.58 4.59
CA MET A 141 8.20 -1.85 3.63
C MET A 141 9.54 -1.28 4.12
N PRO A 142 10.51 -2.12 4.49
CA PRO A 142 11.90 -1.72 4.54
C PRO A 142 12.32 -1.04 3.23
N THR A 143 12.95 0.12 3.36
CA THR A 143 13.32 0.98 2.25
C THR A 143 14.77 1.40 2.38
N VAL A 144 15.58 1.12 1.34
CA VAL A 144 16.91 1.69 1.20
C VAL A 144 16.77 2.99 0.41
N VAL A 145 17.21 4.11 0.99
CA VAL A 145 17.19 5.43 0.36
C VAL A 145 18.61 5.82 -0.03
N PHE A 146 18.80 6.26 -1.27
CA PHE A 146 20.10 6.62 -1.82
C PHE A 146 20.26 8.14 -1.91
N ARG A 147 21.38 8.64 -1.39
CA ARG A 147 21.70 10.08 -1.40
C ARG A 147 21.97 10.63 -2.80
N LYS A 148 22.62 9.83 -3.65
CA LYS A 148 23.06 10.17 -5.02
C LYS A 148 22.78 9.01 -5.97
N GLY A 149 22.98 9.19 -7.28
CA GLY A 149 22.75 8.14 -8.31
C GLY A 149 21.39 8.20 -9.02
N ALA A 150 21.11 7.27 -9.92
CA ALA A 150 19.85 7.28 -10.69
C ALA A 150 18.61 6.95 -9.83
N PHE A 151 18.78 6.14 -8.78
CA PHE A 151 17.70 5.72 -7.90
C PHE A 151 17.58 6.61 -6.66
N THR A 152 16.35 6.88 -6.23
CA THR A 152 16.06 7.57 -4.96
C THR A 152 15.88 6.58 -3.82
N HIS A 153 15.17 5.48 -4.08
CA HIS A 153 14.92 4.46 -3.08
C HIS A 153 14.53 3.12 -3.72
N ILE A 154 14.72 2.05 -2.95
CA ILE A 154 14.18 0.71 -3.23
C ILE A 154 13.43 0.28 -1.98
N SER A 155 12.16 -0.10 -2.09
CA SER A 155 11.38 -0.65 -0.98
C SER A 155 10.92 -2.06 -1.32
N LEU A 156 11.08 -2.99 -0.39
CA LEU A 156 10.55 -4.35 -0.52
C LEU A 156 9.94 -4.75 0.80
N GLY A 157 8.67 -5.13 0.81
CA GLY A 157 8.00 -5.56 2.03
C GLY A 157 6.57 -6.00 1.82
N GLY A 158 5.83 -6.06 2.91
CA GLY A 158 4.46 -6.54 2.93
C GLY A 158 3.44 -5.41 2.94
N TYR A 159 2.19 -5.76 2.64
CA TYR A 159 1.03 -4.94 2.94
C TYR A 159 -0.14 -5.82 3.33
N ALA A 160 -1.08 -5.24 4.07
CA ALA A 160 -2.38 -5.83 4.36
C ALA A 160 -3.47 -4.79 4.10
N GLY A 161 -4.66 -5.22 3.73
CA GLY A 161 -5.77 -4.34 3.45
C GLY A 161 -7.14 -4.97 3.67
N MET A 162 -8.13 -4.11 3.82
CA MET A 162 -9.53 -4.45 4.01
C MET A 162 -10.36 -3.83 2.89
N ARG A 163 -11.29 -4.61 2.35
CA ARG A 163 -12.20 -4.15 1.29
C ARG A 163 -13.17 -3.12 1.84
N LEU A 164 -13.25 -1.98 1.17
CA LEU A 164 -14.19 -0.90 1.48
C LEU A 164 -15.47 -1.01 0.67
N ASP A 165 -15.34 -1.35 -0.61
CA ASP A 165 -16.46 -1.40 -1.55
C ASP A 165 -16.14 -2.35 -2.71
N SER A 166 -17.19 -2.82 -3.36
CA SER A 166 -17.08 -3.51 -4.64
C SER A 166 -18.36 -3.37 -5.44
N TYR A 167 -18.17 -3.24 -6.74
CA TYR A 167 -19.28 -3.06 -7.66
C TYR A 167 -18.92 -3.61 -9.04
N THR A 168 -19.94 -4.03 -9.76
CA THR A 168 -19.83 -4.33 -11.19
C THR A 168 -20.31 -3.14 -11.98
N LYS A 169 -19.79 -3.03 -13.20
CA LYS A 169 -20.33 -2.10 -14.18
C LYS A 169 -20.41 -2.79 -15.52
N VAL A 170 -21.62 -2.87 -16.02
CA VAL A 170 -21.94 -3.40 -17.34
C VAL A 170 -22.44 -2.25 -18.20
N LYS A 171 -21.98 -2.19 -19.45
CA LYS A 171 -22.47 -1.26 -20.45
C LYS A 171 -22.79 -2.04 -21.71
N GLU A 172 -24.03 -1.94 -22.15
CA GLU A 172 -24.51 -2.50 -23.41
C GLU A 172 -24.10 -1.61 -24.59
N GLU A 173 -24.26 -2.09 -25.82
CA GLU A 173 -23.94 -1.32 -27.03
C GLU A 173 -24.90 -0.15 -27.27
N ASP A 174 -26.16 -0.29 -26.86
CA ASP A 174 -27.20 0.75 -26.93
C ASP A 174 -26.91 1.97 -26.04
N GLY A 175 -25.89 1.88 -25.17
CA GLY A 175 -25.47 2.93 -24.25
C GLY A 175 -26.00 2.76 -22.83
N THR A 176 -26.88 1.80 -22.57
CA THR A 176 -27.42 1.45 -21.26
C THR A 176 -26.27 1.04 -20.33
N LYS A 177 -26.30 1.59 -19.11
CA LYS A 177 -25.25 1.40 -18.10
C LYS A 177 -25.91 0.89 -16.83
N ASP A 178 -25.51 -0.29 -16.40
CA ASP A 178 -25.83 -0.79 -15.08
C ASP A 178 -24.59 -0.77 -14.19
N ARG A 179 -24.76 -0.34 -12.94
CA ARG A 179 -23.72 -0.35 -11.92
C ARG A 179 -24.32 -0.89 -10.62
N THR A 180 -23.99 -2.14 -10.33
CA THR A 180 -24.55 -2.84 -9.18
C THR A 180 -23.47 -3.05 -8.12
N HIS A 181 -23.68 -2.46 -6.94
CA HIS A 181 -22.85 -2.71 -5.76
C HIS A 181 -23.19 -4.07 -5.17
N GLY A 182 -22.18 -4.82 -4.77
CA GLY A 182 -22.38 -6.19 -4.31
C GLY A 182 -21.08 -6.81 -3.86
N ARG A 183 -21.17 -7.91 -3.11
CA ARG A 183 -19.99 -8.56 -2.54
C ARG A 183 -19.25 -9.43 -3.54
N TYR A 184 -19.95 -10.06 -4.50
CA TYR A 184 -19.38 -10.95 -5.52
C TYR A 184 -18.39 -11.98 -4.97
N TYR A 185 -18.62 -12.45 -3.75
CA TYR A 185 -17.71 -13.32 -2.98
C TYR A 185 -16.23 -12.90 -3.01
N LEU A 186 -15.94 -11.61 -3.14
CA LEU A 186 -14.57 -11.13 -3.03
C LEU A 186 -14.10 -11.19 -1.59
N SER A 187 -12.83 -11.53 -1.41
CA SER A 187 -12.15 -11.53 -0.13
C SER A 187 -12.29 -10.16 0.56
N ASN A 188 -12.75 -10.15 1.81
CA ASN A 188 -12.84 -8.90 2.59
C ASN A 188 -11.47 -8.40 3.04
N PHE A 189 -10.48 -9.30 3.10
CA PHE A 189 -9.11 -8.99 3.48
C PHE A 189 -8.17 -9.38 2.34
N ARG A 190 -7.13 -8.58 2.14
CA ARG A 190 -6.02 -8.88 1.23
C ARG A 190 -4.69 -8.68 1.92
N TYR A 191 -3.69 -9.44 1.54
CA TYR A 191 -2.32 -9.23 1.98
C TYR A 191 -1.36 -9.71 0.91
N GLY A 192 -0.20 -9.09 0.85
CA GLY A 192 0.71 -9.31 -0.26
C GLY A 192 2.11 -8.78 -0.01
N ILE A 193 2.93 -8.93 -1.04
CA ILE A 193 4.26 -8.36 -1.11
C ILE A 193 4.28 -7.24 -2.15
N GLY A 194 5.07 -6.21 -1.89
CA GLY A 194 5.24 -5.05 -2.76
C GLY A 194 6.71 -4.71 -2.99
N LEU A 195 6.99 -4.15 -4.15
CA LEU A 195 8.27 -3.61 -4.55
C LEU A 195 8.07 -2.18 -5.06
N ASP A 196 8.89 -1.25 -4.58
CA ASP A 196 9.00 0.11 -5.10
C ASP A 196 10.44 0.35 -5.60
N LEU A 197 10.57 0.94 -6.79
CA LEU A 197 11.83 1.40 -7.36
C LEU A 197 11.71 2.87 -7.76
N GLY A 198 12.21 3.75 -6.89
CA GLY A 198 12.19 5.19 -7.11
C GLY A 198 13.28 5.63 -8.09
N ILE A 199 12.90 6.19 -9.22
CA ILE A 199 13.82 6.76 -10.22
C ILE A 199 13.85 8.28 -10.05
N ARG A 200 15.04 8.85 -9.89
CA ARG A 200 15.19 10.28 -9.62
C ARG A 200 14.76 11.10 -10.83
N GLY A 201 13.86 12.06 -10.59
CA GLY A 201 13.36 12.97 -11.63
C GLY A 201 12.35 12.37 -12.59
N VAL A 202 11.88 11.13 -12.35
CA VAL A 202 10.90 10.46 -13.21
C VAL A 202 9.66 10.08 -12.40
N ALA A 203 9.68 8.92 -11.74
CA ALA A 203 8.59 8.39 -10.94
C ALA A 203 9.11 7.22 -10.11
N THR A 204 8.26 6.68 -9.25
CA THR A 204 8.50 5.39 -8.60
C THR A 204 7.78 4.30 -9.39
N LEU A 205 8.52 3.31 -9.87
CA LEU A 205 7.90 2.09 -10.40
C LEU A 205 7.44 1.24 -9.21
N PHE A 206 6.25 0.68 -9.28
CA PHE A 206 5.76 -0.24 -8.24
C PHE A 206 5.25 -1.54 -8.85
N ALA A 207 5.37 -2.61 -8.06
CA ALA A 207 4.72 -3.89 -8.32
C ALA A 207 4.19 -4.45 -7.00
N GLN A 208 3.02 -5.08 -7.03
CA GLN A 208 2.36 -5.72 -5.89
C GLN A 208 1.84 -7.08 -6.31
N TYR A 209 2.01 -8.07 -5.45
CA TYR A 209 1.46 -9.41 -5.60
C TYR A 209 0.62 -9.75 -4.38
N ASP A 210 -0.68 -9.97 -4.56
CA ASP A 210 -1.56 -10.47 -3.50
C ASP A 210 -1.24 -11.95 -3.25
N LEU A 211 -0.94 -12.33 -2.01
CA LEU A 211 -0.67 -13.72 -1.62
C LEU A 211 -1.95 -14.52 -1.44
N ASN A 212 -3.07 -13.86 -1.16
CA ASN A 212 -4.39 -14.48 -1.08
C ASN A 212 -5.16 -14.34 -2.40
N THR A 213 -6.22 -15.15 -2.51
CA THR A 213 -7.10 -15.14 -3.67
C THR A 213 -8.09 -13.96 -3.63
N VAL A 214 -8.46 -13.49 -4.82
CA VAL A 214 -9.43 -12.40 -5.05
C VAL A 214 -10.82 -12.78 -4.53
N PHE A 215 -11.21 -14.04 -4.76
CA PHE A 215 -12.45 -14.62 -4.29
C PHE A 215 -12.25 -15.43 -3.02
N ASP A 216 -13.28 -15.47 -2.18
CA ASP A 216 -13.37 -16.34 -1.02
C ASP A 216 -13.16 -17.80 -1.44
N ARG A 217 -12.54 -18.60 -0.55
CA ARG A 217 -12.24 -20.01 -0.82
C ARG A 217 -13.49 -20.76 -1.26
N SER A 218 -13.38 -21.57 -2.31
CA SER A 218 -14.47 -22.37 -2.91
C SER A 218 -15.67 -21.58 -3.46
N ARG A 219 -15.60 -20.24 -3.50
CA ARG A 219 -16.68 -19.38 -4.02
C ARG A 219 -16.40 -18.83 -5.41
N GLY A 220 -15.22 -19.06 -5.97
CA GLY A 220 -14.81 -18.56 -7.27
C GLY A 220 -13.45 -19.11 -7.69
N PRO A 221 -12.90 -18.68 -8.84
CA PRO A 221 -11.60 -19.12 -9.30
C PRO A 221 -10.49 -18.66 -8.35
N GLN A 222 -9.49 -19.52 -8.12
CA GLN A 222 -8.36 -19.23 -7.24
C GLN A 222 -7.33 -18.35 -7.95
N LEU A 223 -7.64 -17.05 -8.00
CA LEU A 223 -6.83 -16.06 -8.69
C LEU A 223 -6.16 -15.12 -7.70
N ASN A 224 -4.86 -14.94 -7.82
CA ASN A 224 -4.10 -13.93 -7.11
C ASN A 224 -3.97 -12.68 -7.99
N THR A 225 -4.01 -11.48 -7.42
CA THR A 225 -3.86 -10.24 -8.20
C THR A 225 -2.41 -9.78 -8.26
N ILE A 226 -2.00 -9.32 -9.45
CA ILE A 226 -0.78 -8.56 -9.68
C ILE A 226 -1.16 -7.14 -10.06
N ASN A 227 -0.59 -6.15 -9.38
CA ASN A 227 -0.72 -4.74 -9.72
C ASN A 227 0.66 -4.17 -10.02
N PHE A 228 0.80 -3.37 -11.07
CA PHE A 228 2.08 -2.73 -11.40
C PHE A 228 1.86 -1.42 -12.15
N GLY A 229 2.80 -0.49 -12.02
CA GLY A 229 2.71 0.79 -12.70
C GLY A 229 3.64 1.84 -12.14
N ILE A 230 3.18 3.08 -12.17
CA ILE A 230 3.91 4.26 -11.70
C ILE A 230 3.24 4.87 -10.47
N ARG A 231 4.05 5.46 -9.61
CA ARG A 231 3.66 6.17 -8.41
C ARG A 231 4.40 7.49 -8.34
N LEU A 232 3.65 8.56 -8.08
CA LEU A 232 4.09 9.93 -7.99
C LEU A 232 3.96 10.43 -6.55
#